data_AF-A0A640KJS0-F1
#
_entry.id   AF-A0A640KJS0-F1
#
_cell.length_a   1.000
_cell.length_b   1.000
_cell.length_c   1.000
_cell.angle_alpha   90.00
_cell.angle_beta   90.00
_cell.angle_gamma   90.00
#
_symmetry.space_group_name_H-M   'P 1'
#
loop_
_entity.id
_entity.type
_entity.pdbx_description
1 polymer ?
#
loop_
_entity_poly.entity_id
_entity_poly.type
_entity_poly.pdbx_seq_one_letter_code
_entity_poly.pdbx_strand_id
1 'polypeptide(L)'
;MSERFEMRGAKNLRMMVVQSVLFLYCDLSKDCGASSSGKSVLISTSSGNKPLGKSGAFLGLNIFTKSLDKRDLSSKSIEALRTAAFTDVGDGCQWRIEEDGVTLCIRIDFATVQKRLGASGKSMLLATTGGNKPIGGTGLNCGLNCYHPVDKAFDASQLAEGNAGEDELQVGQTQCMEGGFVVSYTTPTEMRVTYNYRAEEMASGRTASLPACFVGDLKVTVFVCAPKAARARTETTTAKTTEEDEKGTSLSSPTHFLNQTGGTNCSGDLSLEKGSDSKVRNVAITCTPAPAQGDGAAASRSSHCGACTIDLRFDPTLSFGRSLSGKWMTVASTGGFQRVVDAEGRVVCRLSLYAGRSAPQLSETEITAAVQAVLAAKPKSQISSLSFKEVLTEVMGRLGLNDSMKEAVKPKIKEATMAFVQAITT
;
A
#
# COMPACT_ATOMS: atom_id res chain seq x y z
N MET A 1 -5.53 26.32 21.52
CA MET A 1 -5.62 24.95 22.08
C MET A 1 -5.16 24.00 20.98
N SER A 2 -4.28 23.04 21.27
CA SER A 2 -3.92 22.04 20.27
C SER A 2 -5.13 21.13 20.03
N GLU A 3 -5.60 21.06 18.79
CA GLU A 3 -6.72 20.20 18.41
C GLU A 3 -6.23 18.76 18.15
N ARG A 4 -7.08 17.77 18.42
CA ARG A 4 -6.82 16.38 18.03
C ARG A 4 -7.13 16.22 16.55
N PHE A 5 -6.23 15.61 15.79
CA PHE A 5 -6.43 15.34 14.36
C PHE A 5 -6.21 13.86 14.03
N GLU A 6 -6.90 13.36 13.00
CA GLU A 6 -6.78 11.98 12.55
C GLU A 6 -5.42 11.76 11.86
N MET A 7 -4.73 10.66 12.19
CA MET A 7 -3.48 10.32 11.52
C MET A 7 -3.77 9.73 10.13
N ARG A 8 -3.19 10.31 9.07
CA ARG A 8 -3.50 9.93 7.69
C ARG A 8 -3.28 8.43 7.40
N GLY A 9 -4.38 7.77 7.02
CA GLY A 9 -4.39 6.33 6.69
C GLY A 9 -4.17 5.40 7.89
N ALA A 10 -4.20 5.93 9.11
CA ALA A 10 -4.40 5.14 10.30
C ALA A 10 -5.90 4.79 10.44
N LYS A 11 -6.21 3.85 11.34
CA LYS A 11 -7.59 3.48 11.68
C LYS A 11 -7.78 3.64 13.17
N ASN A 12 -8.80 4.41 13.56
CA ASN A 12 -9.12 4.67 14.97
C ASN A 12 -7.90 5.19 15.75
N LEU A 13 -7.22 6.20 15.20
CA LEU A 13 -6.02 6.78 15.78
C LEU A 13 -6.00 8.28 15.51
N ARG A 14 -6.21 9.05 16.58
CA ARG A 14 -6.04 10.49 16.58
C ARG A 14 -4.73 10.84 17.25
N MET A 15 -4.15 11.97 16.88
CA MET A 15 -2.99 12.52 17.54
C MET A 15 -3.19 13.97 17.93
N MET A 16 -2.40 14.42 18.89
CA MET A 16 -2.28 15.80 19.30
C MET A 16 -0.81 16.06 19.62
N VAL A 17 -0.29 17.18 19.13
CA VAL A 17 1.08 17.61 19.43
C VAL A 17 1.01 18.86 20.29
N VAL A 18 1.72 18.83 21.41
CA VAL A 18 1.93 19.99 22.29
C VAL A 18 3.42 20.14 22.47
N GLN A 19 4.01 21.12 21.78
CA GLN A 19 5.47 21.32 21.73
C GLN A 19 6.17 20.03 21.26
N SER A 20 7.07 19.46 22.08
CA SER A 20 7.78 18.20 21.81
C SER A 20 7.07 16.97 22.35
N VAL A 21 5.80 17.07 22.74
CA VAL A 21 5.03 15.96 23.30
C VAL A 21 3.96 15.51 22.30
N LEU A 22 4.04 14.24 21.92
CA LEU A 22 3.04 13.57 21.10
C LEU A 22 2.07 12.79 21.98
N PHE A 23 0.78 13.05 21.80
CA PHE A 23 -0.31 12.28 22.38
C PHE A 23 -1.02 11.50 21.27
N LEU A 24 -1.28 10.23 21.51
CA LEU A 24 -2.01 9.33 20.63
C LEU A 24 -3.28 8.86 21.35
N TYR A 25 -4.42 8.95 20.69
CA TYR A 25 -5.73 8.60 21.25
C TYR A 25 -6.37 7.50 20.40
N CYS A 26 -6.79 6.43 21.07
CA CYS A 26 -7.40 5.27 20.45
C CYS A 26 -8.67 4.87 21.21
N ASP A 27 -9.80 4.74 20.53
CA ASP A 27 -11.04 4.24 21.15
C ASP A 27 -11.03 2.71 21.19
N LEU A 28 -10.87 2.14 22.39
CA LEU A 28 -10.74 0.70 22.62
C LEU A 28 -12.02 -0.08 22.31
N SER A 29 -13.17 0.60 22.19
CA SER A 29 -14.46 -0.02 21.87
C SER A 29 -14.63 -0.34 20.38
N LYS A 30 -13.82 0.25 19.51
CA LYS A 30 -13.92 0.05 18.06
C LYS A 30 -13.42 -1.32 17.61
N ASP A 31 -13.94 -1.74 16.46
CA ASP A 31 -13.46 -2.89 15.70
C ASP A 31 -13.06 -2.39 14.30
N CYS A 32 -11.77 -2.50 13.98
CA CYS A 32 -11.20 -2.15 12.68
C CYS A 32 -11.09 -3.36 11.72
N GLY A 33 -11.66 -4.50 12.12
CA GLY A 33 -11.68 -5.76 11.40
C GLY A 33 -10.49 -6.67 11.72
N ALA A 34 -10.44 -7.82 11.06
CA ALA A 34 -9.36 -8.77 11.22
C ALA A 34 -7.99 -8.18 10.81
N SER A 35 -6.95 -8.54 11.55
CA SER A 35 -5.56 -8.29 11.17
C SER A 35 -5.22 -8.96 9.83
N SER A 36 -4.15 -8.53 9.18
CA SER A 36 -3.73 -9.14 7.91
C SER A 36 -3.40 -10.64 7.99
N SER A 37 -3.16 -11.15 9.19
CA SER A 37 -2.93 -12.59 9.42
C SER A 37 -4.23 -13.38 9.65
N GLY A 38 -5.35 -12.70 9.86
CA GLY A 38 -6.62 -13.31 10.29
C GLY A 38 -6.64 -13.80 11.75
N LYS A 39 -5.51 -13.77 12.48
CA LYS A 39 -5.39 -14.37 13.82
C LYS A 39 -5.84 -13.48 14.99
N SER A 40 -6.17 -12.23 14.70
CA SER A 40 -6.53 -11.22 15.70
C SER A 40 -7.44 -10.17 15.08
N VAL A 41 -8.17 -9.46 15.93
CA VAL A 41 -9.03 -8.34 15.59
C VAL A 41 -8.31 -7.03 15.93
N LEU A 42 -8.20 -6.13 14.97
CA LEU A 42 -7.57 -4.82 15.14
C LEU A 42 -8.56 -3.87 15.80
N ILE A 43 -8.10 -3.17 16.82
CA ILE A 43 -8.86 -2.12 17.52
C ILE A 43 -8.41 -0.74 17.02
N SER A 44 -7.09 -0.53 16.89
CA SER A 44 -6.49 0.68 16.35
C SER A 44 -5.16 0.34 15.66
N THR A 45 -4.81 1.03 14.59
CA THR A 45 -3.53 0.83 13.91
C THR A 45 -3.09 2.06 13.15
N SER A 46 -1.78 2.32 13.12
CA SER A 46 -1.18 3.28 12.18
C SER A 46 -1.14 2.72 10.74
N SER A 47 -1.53 1.47 10.51
CA SER A 47 -1.44 0.78 9.21
C SER A 47 0.01 0.67 8.69
N GLY A 48 0.94 0.32 9.60
CA GLY A 48 2.38 0.21 9.33
C GLY A 48 3.17 1.39 9.88
N ASN A 49 4.43 1.54 9.48
CA ASN A 49 5.26 2.66 9.93
C ASN A 49 4.88 3.91 9.13
N LYS A 50 4.22 4.85 9.79
CA LYS A 50 3.75 6.11 9.20
C LYS A 50 4.65 7.26 9.60
N PRO A 51 4.98 8.17 8.67
CA PRO A 51 5.72 9.38 9.04
C PRO A 51 4.92 10.21 10.06
N LEU A 52 5.62 10.86 10.98
CA LEU A 52 5.07 11.83 11.91
C LEU A 52 5.34 13.23 11.39
N GLY A 53 4.50 13.68 10.46
CA GLY A 53 4.67 14.96 9.80
C GLY A 53 5.99 15.06 9.03
N LYS A 54 6.67 16.20 9.14
CA LYS A 54 7.99 16.45 8.52
C LYS A 54 9.17 16.17 9.46
N SER A 55 8.91 15.69 10.68
CA SER A 55 9.92 15.44 11.73
C SER A 55 11.02 14.44 11.38
N GLY A 56 10.88 13.65 10.31
CA GLY A 56 11.79 12.52 10.01
C GLY A 56 11.54 11.27 10.85
N ALA A 57 10.64 11.32 11.84
CA ALA A 57 10.24 10.16 12.63
C ALA A 57 9.10 9.36 11.97
N PHE A 58 9.02 8.08 12.33
CA PHE A 58 8.02 7.13 11.91
C PHE A 58 7.38 6.46 13.14
N LEU A 59 6.06 6.30 13.11
CA LEU A 59 5.25 5.63 14.12
C LEU A 59 4.63 4.35 13.55
N GLY A 60 4.91 3.23 14.21
CA GLY A 60 4.17 1.99 14.06
C GLY A 60 3.37 1.72 15.34
N LEU A 61 2.04 1.68 15.24
CA LEU A 61 1.12 1.35 16.33
C LEU A 61 0.16 0.25 15.91
N ASN A 62 -0.03 -0.75 16.76
CA ASN A 62 -1.13 -1.71 16.65
C ASN A 62 -1.73 -1.99 18.03
N ILE A 63 -3.04 -1.84 18.14
CA ILE A 63 -3.84 -2.31 19.27
C ILE A 63 -4.77 -3.41 18.76
N PHE A 64 -4.75 -4.58 19.39
CA PHE A 64 -5.50 -5.74 18.92
C PHE A 64 -5.92 -6.68 20.05
N THR A 65 -6.86 -7.57 19.75
CA THR A 65 -7.25 -8.69 20.60
C THR A 65 -7.29 -9.99 19.80
N LYS A 66 -7.15 -11.14 20.47
CA LYS A 66 -7.34 -12.46 19.84
C LYS A 66 -8.82 -12.73 19.50
N SER A 67 -9.74 -12.25 20.33
CA SER A 67 -11.19 -12.31 20.11
C SER A 67 -11.87 -11.11 20.78
N LEU A 68 -12.93 -10.61 20.16
CA LEU A 68 -13.76 -9.55 20.74
C LEU A 68 -14.45 -10.00 22.03
N ASP A 69 -14.77 -11.28 22.19
CA ASP A 69 -15.40 -11.81 23.42
C ASP A 69 -14.49 -11.70 24.65
N LYS A 70 -13.18 -11.60 24.42
CA LYS A 70 -12.18 -11.42 25.48
C LYS A 70 -11.96 -9.96 25.83
N ARG A 71 -12.60 -9.04 25.11
CA ARG A 71 -12.48 -7.61 25.38
C ARG A 71 -13.36 -7.24 26.57
N ASP A 72 -12.73 -6.78 27.64
CA ASP A 72 -13.42 -6.32 28.84
C ASP A 72 -13.06 -4.86 29.14
N LEU A 73 -13.97 -3.94 28.82
CA LEU A 73 -13.81 -2.51 29.13
C LEU A 73 -14.56 -2.11 30.41
N SER A 74 -14.88 -3.06 31.28
CA SER A 74 -15.48 -2.75 32.59
C SER A 74 -14.53 -1.93 33.46
N SER A 75 -15.09 -1.14 34.39
CA SER A 75 -14.32 -0.30 35.31
C SER A 75 -13.21 -1.07 36.03
N LYS A 76 -13.46 -2.33 36.42
CA LYS A 76 -12.48 -3.20 37.09
C LYS A 76 -11.27 -3.51 36.19
N SER A 77 -11.51 -3.79 34.91
CA SER A 77 -10.46 -4.18 33.97
C SER A 77 -9.59 -3.01 33.51
N ILE A 78 -10.10 -1.78 33.61
CA ILE A 78 -9.36 -0.55 33.26
C ILE A 78 -8.81 0.21 34.45
N GLU A 79 -9.21 -0.14 35.68
CA GLU A 79 -8.93 0.63 36.91
C GLU A 79 -7.47 1.02 37.07
N ALA A 80 -6.56 0.06 36.85
CA ALA A 80 -5.11 0.27 36.99
C ALA A 80 -4.53 1.34 36.04
N LEU A 81 -5.21 1.62 34.92
CA LEU A 81 -4.78 2.61 33.93
C LEU A 81 -5.66 3.86 33.90
N ARG A 82 -6.83 3.85 34.56
CA ARG A 82 -7.73 5.01 34.65
C ARG A 82 -7.29 5.91 35.81
N THR A 83 -6.10 6.49 35.68
CA THR A 83 -5.49 7.36 36.69
C THR A 83 -5.21 8.74 36.12
N ALA A 84 -5.06 9.75 36.99
CA ALA A 84 -4.71 11.10 36.55
C ALA A 84 -3.30 11.17 35.95
N ALA A 85 -2.36 10.38 36.48
CA ALA A 85 -0.98 10.30 35.99
C ALA A 85 -0.86 9.33 34.81
N PHE A 86 0.18 9.50 34.00
CA PHE A 86 0.56 8.50 33.01
C PHE A 86 1.37 7.39 33.67
N THR A 87 1.12 6.14 33.26
CA THR A 87 1.89 4.96 33.68
C THR A 87 2.92 4.62 32.61
N ASP A 88 4.16 4.37 33.01
CA ASP A 88 5.23 3.98 32.08
C ASP A 88 4.93 2.66 31.37
N VAL A 89 5.26 2.60 30.08
CA VAL A 89 5.16 1.39 29.26
C VAL A 89 6.34 1.30 28.29
N GLY A 90 7.33 0.50 28.66
CA GLY A 90 8.55 0.38 27.86
C GLY A 90 9.40 1.65 27.90
N ASP A 91 10.11 1.94 26.81
CA ASP A 91 11.09 3.01 26.77
C ASP A 91 10.47 4.26 26.13
N GLY A 92 10.47 5.39 26.86
CA GLY A 92 10.01 6.68 26.33
C GLY A 92 8.52 6.77 26.01
N CYS A 93 7.73 5.77 26.44
CA CYS A 93 6.29 5.71 26.28
C CYS A 93 5.61 5.63 27.63
N GLN A 94 4.52 6.37 27.77
CA GLN A 94 3.64 6.29 28.92
C GLN A 94 2.20 6.24 28.42
N TRP A 95 1.28 5.69 29.21
CA TRP A 95 -0.14 5.62 28.82
C TRP A 95 -1.10 5.76 30.00
N ARG A 96 -2.37 6.00 29.69
CA ARG A 96 -3.48 5.93 30.62
C ARG A 96 -4.78 5.70 29.85
N ILE A 97 -5.84 5.33 30.56
CA ILE A 97 -7.21 5.36 30.04
C ILE A 97 -7.84 6.67 30.49
N GLU A 98 -8.40 7.42 29.54
CA GLU A 98 -9.08 8.69 29.80
C GLU A 98 -10.36 8.47 30.63
N GLU A 99 -10.95 9.57 31.10
CA GLU A 99 -12.11 9.53 31.99
C GLU A 99 -13.34 8.84 31.37
N ASP A 100 -13.44 8.76 30.04
CA ASP A 100 -14.51 8.05 29.34
C ASP A 100 -14.44 6.52 29.49
N GLY A 101 -13.33 5.99 30.02
CA GLY A 101 -13.12 4.57 30.26
C GLY A 101 -12.86 3.74 29.00
N VAL A 102 -12.87 4.34 27.81
CA VAL A 102 -12.73 3.64 26.52
C VAL A 102 -11.60 4.20 25.67
N THR A 103 -11.10 5.41 25.94
CA THR A 103 -10.01 6.01 25.17
C THR A 103 -8.68 5.71 25.84
N LEU A 104 -7.80 4.96 25.16
CA LEU A 104 -6.39 4.87 25.53
C LEU A 104 -5.66 6.11 25.03
N CYS A 105 -4.95 6.78 25.93
CA CYS A 105 -4.05 7.89 25.64
C CYS A 105 -2.61 7.44 25.84
N ILE A 106 -1.79 7.50 24.80
CA ILE A 106 -0.35 7.22 24.86
C ILE A 106 0.40 8.54 24.70
N ARG A 107 1.33 8.81 25.60
CA ARG A 107 2.18 10.00 25.65
C ARG A 107 3.62 9.63 25.34
N ILE A 108 4.24 10.40 24.46
CA ILE A 108 5.67 10.35 24.13
C ILE A 108 6.23 11.77 24.27
N ASP A 109 7.15 11.96 25.21
CA ASP A 109 7.80 13.25 25.43
C ASP A 109 9.21 13.24 24.84
N PHE A 110 9.34 13.78 23.63
CA PHE A 110 10.60 13.73 22.88
C PHE A 110 11.72 14.57 23.48
N ALA A 111 11.44 15.44 24.46
CA ALA A 111 12.47 16.17 25.19
C ALA A 111 13.17 15.30 26.25
N THR A 112 12.50 14.25 26.73
CA THR A 112 13.01 13.36 27.80
C THR A 112 13.39 11.97 27.31
N VAL A 113 12.93 11.60 26.12
CA VAL A 113 13.25 10.35 25.45
C VAL A 113 14.77 10.15 25.29
N GLN A 114 15.25 9.00 25.74
CA GLN A 114 16.61 8.55 25.44
C GLN A 114 16.66 7.83 24.09
N LYS A 115 17.31 8.46 23.11
CA LYS A 115 17.50 7.85 21.78
C LYS A 115 18.44 6.66 21.89
N ARG A 116 18.05 5.51 21.35
CA ARG A 116 18.91 4.31 21.31
C ARG A 116 18.96 3.71 19.92
N LEU A 117 20.09 3.11 19.57
CA LEU A 117 20.23 2.43 18.29
C LEU A 117 19.30 1.21 18.27
N GLY A 118 18.49 1.10 17.21
CA GLY A 118 17.64 -0.05 16.97
C GLY A 118 18.48 -1.30 16.65
N ALA A 119 17.89 -2.49 16.83
CA ALA A 119 18.61 -3.76 16.66
C ALA A 119 19.25 -3.96 15.28
N SER A 120 18.73 -3.31 14.23
CA SER A 120 19.29 -3.36 12.87
C SER A 120 20.47 -2.43 12.64
N GLY A 121 20.75 -1.50 13.56
CA GLY A 121 21.71 -0.42 13.36
C GLY A 121 21.30 0.66 12.36
N LYS A 122 20.11 0.56 11.74
CA LYS A 122 19.66 1.47 10.68
C LYS A 122 18.68 2.54 11.15
N SER A 123 18.22 2.45 12.40
CA SER A 123 17.28 3.39 12.98
C SER A 123 17.66 3.77 14.41
N MET A 124 17.31 5.00 14.79
CA MET A 124 17.33 5.48 16.17
C MET A 124 15.92 5.34 16.73
N LEU A 125 15.76 4.45 17.71
CA LEU A 125 14.51 4.26 18.43
C LEU A 125 14.30 5.43 19.40
N LEU A 126 13.14 6.06 19.28
CA LEU A 126 12.69 7.16 20.13
C LEU A 126 11.78 6.62 21.24
N ALA A 127 10.82 5.76 20.92
CA ALA A 127 9.94 5.20 21.93
C ALA A 127 9.45 3.81 21.54
N THR A 128 9.18 2.95 22.52
CA THR A 128 8.64 1.62 22.27
C THR A 128 7.92 1.07 23.49
N THR A 129 6.87 0.28 23.28
CA THR A 129 6.30 -0.56 24.33
C THR A 129 7.18 -1.78 24.67
N GLY A 130 8.25 -2.04 23.90
CA GLY A 130 9.10 -3.22 24.09
C GLY A 130 8.41 -4.54 23.69
N GLY A 131 7.58 -4.49 22.63
CA GLY A 131 6.74 -5.59 22.18
C GLY A 131 5.25 -5.36 22.47
N ASN A 132 4.44 -6.42 22.39
CA ASN A 132 3.02 -6.33 22.65
C ASN A 132 2.77 -6.35 24.16
N LYS A 133 2.27 -5.24 24.72
CA LYS A 133 1.96 -5.10 26.14
C LYS A 133 0.45 -5.14 26.37
N PRO A 134 -0.02 -5.83 27.42
CA PRO A 134 -1.44 -5.85 27.75
C PRO A 134 -1.89 -4.47 28.23
N ILE A 135 -3.10 -4.07 27.84
CA ILE A 135 -3.73 -2.84 28.32
C ILE A 135 -4.60 -3.22 29.54
N GLY A 136 -4.03 -3.16 30.74
CA GLY A 136 -4.73 -3.55 31.97
C GLY A 136 -5.30 -4.98 31.91
N GLY A 137 -6.52 -5.16 32.42
CA GLY A 137 -7.29 -6.40 32.36
C GLY A 137 -8.14 -6.56 31.10
N THR A 138 -8.02 -5.68 30.10
CA THR A 138 -9.00 -5.55 29.01
C THR A 138 -8.99 -6.68 27.98
N GLY A 139 -8.01 -7.58 28.03
CA GLY A 139 -7.76 -8.57 26.98
C GLY A 139 -7.16 -7.99 25.68
N LEU A 140 -6.97 -6.66 25.62
CA LEU A 140 -6.32 -5.98 24.50
C LEU A 140 -4.80 -5.92 24.69
N ASN A 141 -4.07 -5.91 23.58
CA ASN A 141 -2.62 -5.74 23.55
C ASN A 141 -2.25 -4.55 22.66
N CYS A 142 -1.21 -3.82 23.05
CA CYS A 142 -0.67 -2.68 22.31
C CYS A 142 0.82 -2.91 22.01
N GLY A 143 1.18 -2.78 20.73
CA GLY A 143 2.56 -2.68 20.29
C GLY A 143 2.79 -1.32 19.65
N LEU A 144 3.80 -0.58 20.13
CA LEU A 144 4.21 0.71 19.58
C LEU A 144 5.72 0.71 19.33
N ASN A 145 6.15 1.24 18.19
CA ASN A 145 7.51 1.69 17.93
C ASN A 145 7.50 3.07 17.28
N CYS A 146 8.29 3.99 17.80
CA CYS A 146 8.55 5.30 17.21
C CYS A 146 10.06 5.42 16.98
N TYR A 147 10.50 5.71 15.76
CA TYR A 147 11.92 5.76 15.40
C TYR A 147 12.19 6.71 14.23
N HIS A 148 13.43 7.13 14.03
CA HIS A 148 13.87 7.76 12.78
C HIS A 148 15.07 7.01 12.17
N PRO A 149 15.30 7.06 10.84
CA PRO A 149 16.51 6.52 10.24
C PRO A 149 17.78 7.22 10.76
N VAL A 150 18.89 6.49 10.89
CA VAL A 150 20.17 7.04 11.40
C VAL A 150 20.73 8.13 10.49
N ASP A 151 20.45 8.04 9.18
CA ASP A 151 20.87 9.00 8.15
C ASP A 151 19.94 10.22 8.03
N LYS A 152 18.90 10.32 8.88
CA LYS A 152 17.96 11.44 8.89
C LYS A 152 17.94 12.14 10.25
N ALA A 153 17.91 13.46 10.22
CA ALA A 153 17.67 14.27 11.41
C ALA A 153 16.24 14.05 11.91
N PHE A 154 16.06 14.14 13.22
CA PHE A 154 14.76 14.17 13.86
C PHE A 154 14.52 15.55 14.46
N ASP A 155 13.40 16.17 14.07
CA ASP A 155 12.95 17.46 14.58
C ASP A 155 11.54 17.36 15.17
N ALA A 156 11.43 17.49 16.50
CA ALA A 156 10.16 17.41 17.21
C ALA A 156 9.21 18.58 16.92
N SER A 157 9.69 19.76 16.49
CA SER A 157 8.78 20.85 16.12
C SER A 157 7.92 20.52 14.90
N GLN A 158 8.38 19.59 14.05
CA GLN A 158 7.72 19.25 12.79
C GLN A 158 6.80 18.02 12.87
N LEU A 159 6.43 17.57 14.08
CA LEU A 159 5.59 16.37 14.28
C LEU A 159 4.18 16.53 13.69
N ALA A 160 3.62 17.74 13.71
CA ALA A 160 2.30 18.03 13.18
C ALA A 160 2.32 18.55 11.74
N GLU A 161 3.47 19.04 11.25
CA GLU A 161 3.60 19.63 9.91
C GLU A 161 3.28 18.61 8.81
N GLY A 162 2.43 18.97 7.84
CA GLY A 162 2.06 18.09 6.73
C GLY A 162 1.01 17.01 7.05
N ASN A 163 0.62 16.83 8.31
CA ASN A 163 -0.48 15.92 8.67
C ASN A 163 -1.87 16.52 8.43
N ALA A 164 -1.99 17.85 8.32
CA ALA A 164 -3.25 18.57 8.18
C ALA A 164 -3.89 18.50 6.77
N GLY A 165 -3.42 17.62 5.89
CA GLY A 165 -3.91 17.52 4.51
C GLY A 165 -3.39 18.64 3.58
N GLU A 166 -2.57 19.57 4.09
CA GLU A 166 -1.95 20.63 3.27
C GLU A 166 -1.02 20.09 2.17
N ASP A 167 -0.43 18.91 2.37
CA ASP A 167 0.36 18.20 1.35
C ASP A 167 -0.53 17.31 0.44
N GLU A 168 -1.86 17.43 0.49
CA GLU A 168 -2.76 16.76 -0.46
C GLU A 168 -2.92 17.59 -1.73
N LEU A 169 -2.46 17.01 -2.83
CA LEU A 169 -2.55 17.65 -4.13
C LEU A 169 -4.02 17.73 -4.58
N GLN A 170 -4.51 18.96 -4.75
CA GLN A 170 -5.87 19.25 -5.22
C GLN A 170 -5.93 19.32 -6.75
N VAL A 171 -7.13 19.18 -7.31
CA VAL A 171 -7.36 19.38 -8.75
C VAL A 171 -6.95 20.81 -9.13
N GLY A 172 -6.20 20.93 -10.23
CA GLY A 172 -5.59 22.17 -10.72
C GLY A 172 -4.21 22.47 -10.15
N GLN A 173 -3.69 21.68 -9.21
CA GLN A 173 -2.38 21.95 -8.60
C GLN A 173 -1.23 21.21 -9.27
N THR A 174 -0.05 21.82 -9.20
CA THR A 174 1.24 21.22 -9.54
C THR A 174 2.20 21.46 -8.39
N GLN A 175 2.87 20.41 -7.94
CA GLN A 175 3.79 20.44 -6.81
C GLN A 175 5.15 19.87 -7.23
N CYS A 176 6.21 20.65 -7.01
CA CYS A 176 7.58 20.16 -7.09
C CYS A 176 7.86 19.35 -5.82
N MET A 177 8.27 18.10 -6.01
CA MET A 177 8.59 17.16 -4.94
C MET A 177 10.10 17.02 -4.82
N GLU A 178 10.56 16.58 -3.65
CA GLU A 178 11.98 16.25 -3.46
C GLU A 178 12.47 15.20 -4.47
N GLY A 179 13.77 15.25 -4.76
CA GLY A 179 14.39 14.27 -5.66
C GLY A 179 14.05 14.48 -7.13
N GLY A 180 13.63 15.68 -7.55
CA GLY A 180 13.47 16.05 -8.96
C GLY A 180 12.15 15.60 -9.61
N PHE A 181 11.18 15.17 -8.81
CA PHE A 181 9.84 14.84 -9.28
C PHE A 181 8.95 16.08 -9.30
N VAL A 182 8.04 16.14 -10.28
CA VAL A 182 6.94 17.12 -10.32
C VAL A 182 5.65 16.34 -10.46
N VAL A 183 4.67 16.61 -9.59
CA VAL A 183 3.36 15.97 -9.65
C VAL A 183 2.30 17.02 -9.97
N SER A 184 1.54 16.79 -11.03
CA SER A 184 0.43 17.64 -11.44
C SER A 184 -0.88 16.86 -11.39
N TYR A 185 -1.89 17.39 -10.72
CA TYR A 185 -3.24 16.85 -10.74
C TYR A 185 -4.13 17.87 -11.44
N THR A 186 -4.13 17.85 -12.77
CA THR A 186 -4.68 18.95 -13.59
C THR A 186 -6.20 18.92 -13.65
N THR A 187 -6.78 17.72 -13.81
CA THR A 187 -8.22 17.48 -13.86
C THR A 187 -8.56 16.27 -12.99
N PRO A 188 -9.84 16.05 -12.60
CA PRO A 188 -10.20 14.90 -11.79
C PRO A 188 -9.77 13.55 -12.39
N THR A 189 -9.67 13.48 -13.73
CA THR A 189 -9.34 12.28 -14.52
C THR A 189 -7.92 12.28 -15.09
N GLU A 190 -7.07 13.25 -14.72
CA GLU A 190 -5.70 13.30 -15.21
C GLU A 190 -4.71 13.68 -14.10
N MET A 191 -3.87 12.71 -13.76
CA MET A 191 -2.70 12.90 -12.91
C MET A 191 -1.43 12.65 -13.73
N ARG A 192 -0.44 13.53 -13.54
CA ARG A 192 0.85 13.48 -14.22
C ARG A 192 1.98 13.47 -13.19
N VAL A 193 2.96 12.59 -13.38
CA VAL A 193 4.22 12.59 -12.63
C VAL A 193 5.36 12.73 -13.63
N THR A 194 6.10 13.82 -13.52
CA THR A 194 7.25 14.12 -14.37
C THR A 194 8.53 13.94 -13.55
N TYR A 195 9.57 13.36 -14.15
CA TYR A 195 10.89 13.21 -13.52
C TYR A 195 12.00 13.48 -14.54
N ASN A 196 12.94 14.37 -14.19
CA ASN A 196 14.11 14.64 -15.01
C ASN A 196 15.23 13.65 -14.67
N TYR A 197 15.38 12.62 -15.51
CA TYR A 197 16.39 11.60 -15.35
C TYR A 197 17.75 12.08 -15.88
N ARG A 198 18.78 11.85 -15.07
CA ARG A 198 20.19 12.13 -15.39
C ARG A 198 21.01 10.87 -15.12
N ALA A 199 21.71 10.37 -16.15
CA ALA A 199 22.43 9.10 -16.07
C ALA A 199 23.56 9.13 -15.03
N GLU A 200 24.26 10.26 -14.96
CA GLU A 200 25.34 10.54 -14.01
C GLU A 200 24.88 10.49 -12.54
N GLU A 201 23.66 10.95 -12.25
CA GLU A 201 23.09 10.91 -10.89
C GLU A 201 22.73 9.48 -10.46
N MET A 202 22.48 8.60 -11.43
CA MET A 202 22.04 7.22 -11.23
C MET A 202 23.18 6.19 -11.35
N ALA A 203 24.35 6.60 -11.83
CA ALA A 203 25.50 5.73 -12.12
C ALA A 203 26.00 4.92 -10.90
N SER A 204 25.75 5.41 -9.68
CA SER A 204 26.12 4.72 -8.42
C SER A 204 25.11 3.63 -7.99
N GLY A 205 24.18 3.24 -8.86
CA GLY A 205 23.11 2.29 -8.53
C GLY A 205 22.01 2.91 -7.66
N ARG A 206 21.95 4.25 -7.60
CA ARG A 206 20.89 4.98 -6.91
C ARG A 206 19.54 4.72 -7.55
N THR A 207 18.50 4.86 -6.73
CA THR A 207 17.10 4.82 -7.17
C THR A 207 16.45 6.11 -6.70
N ALA A 208 15.95 6.92 -7.63
CA ALA A 208 15.07 8.02 -7.27
C ALA A 208 13.71 7.45 -6.87
N SER A 209 13.17 7.94 -5.77
CA SER A 209 11.85 7.58 -5.26
C SER A 209 11.03 8.84 -5.13
N LEU A 210 9.83 8.83 -5.70
CA LEU A 210 8.84 9.87 -5.43
C LEU A 210 8.56 9.86 -3.91
N PRO A 211 8.65 11.01 -3.23
CA PRO A 211 8.21 11.14 -1.84
C PRO A 211 6.74 10.72 -1.68
N ALA A 212 6.28 10.55 -0.44
CA ALA A 212 4.90 10.16 -0.21
C ALA A 212 3.95 11.21 -0.82
N CYS A 213 3.24 10.84 -1.89
CA CYS A 213 2.31 11.69 -2.60
C CYS A 213 0.90 11.09 -2.48
N PHE A 214 -0.06 11.93 -2.13
CA PHE A 214 -1.44 11.54 -1.96
C PHE A 214 -2.41 12.51 -2.63
N VAL A 215 -3.49 11.95 -3.15
CA VAL A 215 -4.63 12.66 -3.76
C VAL A 215 -5.90 12.04 -3.19
N GLY A 216 -6.53 12.67 -2.19
CA GLY A 216 -7.53 12.02 -1.35
C GLY A 216 -6.98 10.76 -0.65
N ASP A 217 -7.64 9.63 -0.85
CA ASP A 217 -7.21 8.31 -0.38
C ASP A 217 -6.30 7.56 -1.38
N LEU A 218 -6.00 8.16 -2.54
CA LEU A 218 -5.04 7.61 -3.51
C LEU A 218 -3.62 7.83 -3.00
N LYS A 219 -2.84 6.75 -2.91
CA LYS A 219 -1.40 6.80 -2.69
C LYS A 219 -0.67 6.55 -4.00
N VAL A 220 0.29 7.41 -4.34
CA VAL A 220 1.14 7.27 -5.53
C VAL A 220 2.58 6.98 -5.11
N THR A 221 3.20 5.99 -5.75
CA THR A 221 4.60 5.63 -5.56
C THR A 221 5.26 5.45 -6.92
N VAL A 222 6.42 6.06 -7.11
CA VAL A 222 7.22 5.95 -8.32
C VAL A 222 8.67 5.72 -7.94
N PHE A 223 9.30 4.76 -8.59
CA PHE A 223 10.72 4.50 -8.50
C PHE A 223 11.35 4.58 -9.89
N VAL A 224 12.48 5.25 -10.00
CA VAL A 224 13.28 5.33 -11.23
C VAL A 224 14.71 4.94 -10.90
N CYS A 225 15.29 4.02 -11.67
CA CYS A 225 16.66 3.57 -11.49
C CYS A 225 17.40 3.42 -12.83
N ALA A 226 18.73 3.41 -12.76
CA ALA A 226 19.57 3.15 -13.92
C ALA A 226 19.22 1.79 -14.57
N PRO A 227 19.45 1.64 -15.90
CA PRO A 227 19.45 0.34 -16.53
C PRO A 227 20.38 -0.60 -15.76
N LYS A 228 19.91 -1.80 -15.40
CA LYS A 228 20.82 -2.80 -14.83
C LYS A 228 21.79 -3.18 -15.94
N ALA A 229 23.09 -3.06 -15.68
CA ALA A 229 24.10 -3.70 -16.53
C ALA A 229 23.67 -5.16 -16.72
N ALA A 230 23.58 -5.61 -17.97
CA ALA A 230 23.34 -7.01 -18.26
C ALA A 230 24.42 -7.79 -17.51
N ARG A 231 24.05 -8.50 -16.45
CA ARG A 231 24.97 -9.46 -15.85
C ARG A 231 25.26 -10.44 -16.98
N ALA A 232 26.51 -10.50 -17.43
CA ALA A 232 26.99 -11.53 -18.32
C ALA A 232 26.75 -12.87 -17.62
N ARG A 233 25.57 -13.45 -17.86
CA ARG A 233 25.19 -14.73 -17.33
C ARG A 233 25.75 -15.71 -18.33
N THR A 234 26.88 -16.31 -18.00
CA THR A 234 27.44 -17.47 -18.70
C THR A 234 26.44 -18.60 -18.50
N GLU A 235 25.41 -18.65 -19.34
CA GLU A 235 24.52 -19.80 -19.42
C GLU A 235 25.29 -20.89 -20.17
N THR A 236 25.92 -21.78 -19.41
CA THR A 236 26.46 -23.03 -19.95
C THR A 236 25.27 -23.89 -20.34
N THR A 237 24.88 -23.82 -21.61
CA THR A 237 23.87 -24.66 -22.21
C THR A 237 24.38 -26.10 -22.27
N THR A 238 24.21 -26.87 -21.19
CA THR A 238 24.27 -28.34 -21.28
C THR A 238 23.06 -28.80 -22.09
N ALA A 239 23.29 -29.07 -23.37
CA ALA A 239 22.36 -29.76 -24.24
C ALA A 239 22.09 -31.16 -23.66
N LYS A 240 20.90 -31.38 -23.11
CA LYS A 240 20.34 -32.72 -22.92
C LYS A 240 19.61 -33.08 -24.20
N THR A 241 20.23 -33.94 -24.99
CA THR A 241 19.58 -34.74 -26.02
C THR A 241 18.59 -35.66 -25.34
N THR A 242 17.30 -35.50 -25.63
CA THR A 242 16.24 -36.48 -25.30
C THR A 242 15.86 -37.19 -26.58
N GLU A 243 16.15 -38.49 -26.63
CA GLU A 243 15.50 -39.43 -27.52
C GLU A 243 14.03 -39.57 -27.12
N GLU A 244 13.17 -39.61 -28.14
CA GLU A 244 11.74 -39.84 -28.07
C GLU A 244 11.47 -41.32 -27.78
N ASP A 245 10.48 -41.60 -26.92
CA ASP A 245 9.61 -42.76 -27.15
C ASP A 245 8.22 -42.56 -26.53
N GLU A 246 7.24 -43.09 -27.25
CA GLU A 246 5.80 -42.79 -27.22
C GLU A 246 5.05 -43.31 -25.99
N LYS A 247 4.06 -42.53 -25.48
CA LYS A 247 2.64 -42.94 -25.34
C LYS A 247 1.81 -41.97 -24.47
N GLY A 248 0.78 -41.40 -25.10
CA GLY A 248 -0.60 -41.52 -24.62
C GLY A 248 -1.18 -40.45 -23.69
N THR A 249 -2.21 -39.76 -24.22
CA THR A 249 -3.42 -39.23 -23.53
C THR A 249 -3.24 -38.09 -22.52
N SER A 250 -4.04 -37.01 -22.45
CA SER A 250 -5.16 -36.50 -23.24
C SER A 250 -5.59 -35.14 -22.63
N LEU A 251 -6.04 -34.22 -23.48
CA LEU A 251 -7.07 -33.18 -23.23
C LEU A 251 -6.79 -32.07 -22.19
N SER A 252 -6.35 -30.91 -22.68
CA SER A 252 -6.66 -29.60 -22.10
C SER A 252 -7.53 -28.80 -23.08
N SER A 253 -8.76 -28.52 -22.69
CA SER A 253 -9.71 -27.65 -23.42
C SER A 253 -9.57 -26.18 -23.01
N PRO A 254 -10.07 -25.25 -23.84
CA PRO A 254 -9.58 -23.87 -23.92
C PRO A 254 -10.43 -22.89 -23.12
N THR A 255 -9.86 -21.74 -22.76
CA THR A 255 -10.63 -20.60 -22.27
C THR A 255 -10.62 -19.49 -23.32
N HIS A 256 -11.78 -19.28 -23.93
CA HIS A 256 -12.11 -18.13 -24.79
C HIS A 256 -12.61 -16.95 -23.93
N PHE A 257 -12.60 -15.76 -24.57
CA PHE A 257 -13.24 -14.46 -24.24
C PHE A 257 -12.30 -13.40 -23.64
N LEU A 258 -12.32 -12.11 -24.04
CA LEU A 258 -13.13 -11.36 -25.01
C LEU A 258 -12.34 -10.10 -25.42
N ASN A 259 -12.51 -9.70 -26.69
CA ASN A 259 -11.97 -8.48 -27.30
C ASN A 259 -12.25 -7.19 -26.52
N GLN A 260 -11.25 -6.30 -26.45
CA GLN A 260 -11.50 -4.86 -26.39
C GLN A 260 -10.83 -4.17 -27.58
N THR A 261 -11.66 -3.39 -28.25
CA THR A 261 -11.42 -2.59 -29.44
C THR A 261 -10.34 -1.54 -29.21
N GLY A 262 -9.29 -1.59 -30.04
CA GLY A 262 -8.27 -0.56 -30.11
C GLY A 262 -8.81 0.70 -30.77
N GLY A 263 -8.74 1.82 -30.06
CA GLY A 263 -8.82 3.14 -30.66
C GLY A 263 -7.47 3.49 -31.28
N THR A 264 -7.40 3.52 -32.61
CA THR A 264 -6.27 4.08 -33.36
C THR A 264 -6.45 5.59 -33.44
N ASN A 265 -5.55 6.35 -32.81
CA ASN A 265 -5.13 7.67 -33.27
C ASN A 265 -3.84 8.12 -32.54
N CYS A 266 -2.99 8.82 -33.31
CA CYS A 266 -1.86 9.69 -32.93
C CYS A 266 -0.43 9.10 -32.92
N SER A 267 0.36 9.65 -33.86
CA SER A 267 1.69 10.29 -33.70
C SER A 267 2.81 9.50 -33.02
N GLY A 268 3.97 9.37 -33.69
CA GLY A 268 5.14 8.60 -33.23
C GLY A 268 5.59 8.95 -31.81
N ASP A 269 5.28 8.05 -30.88
CA ASP A 269 5.49 8.22 -29.44
C ASP A 269 6.25 7.01 -28.86
N LEU A 270 7.14 7.26 -27.92
CA LEU A 270 8.08 6.29 -27.34
C LEU A 270 7.35 5.30 -26.45
N SER A 271 7.51 4.00 -26.71
CA SER A 271 6.65 2.95 -26.14
C SER A 271 7.38 2.00 -25.20
N LEU A 272 6.66 1.51 -24.19
CA LEU A 272 7.03 0.33 -23.41
C LEU A 272 7.21 -0.89 -24.34
N GLU A 273 8.24 -1.72 -24.11
CA GLU A 273 8.33 -3.02 -24.78
C GLU A 273 7.05 -3.83 -24.46
N LYS A 274 6.22 -4.07 -25.50
CA LYS A 274 5.01 -4.88 -25.39
C LYS A 274 5.38 -6.36 -25.19
N GLY A 275 5.52 -6.80 -23.94
CA GLY A 275 5.45 -8.21 -23.59
C GLY A 275 4.02 -8.75 -23.74
N SER A 276 3.87 -10.05 -24.05
CA SER A 276 2.59 -10.72 -24.29
C SER A 276 1.62 -10.74 -23.09
N ASP A 277 2.07 -10.31 -21.90
CA ASP A 277 1.27 -10.15 -20.68
C ASP A 277 1.56 -8.78 -20.05
N SER A 278 1.24 -7.69 -20.74
CA SER A 278 1.48 -6.35 -20.18
C SER A 278 0.66 -6.15 -18.90
N LYS A 279 1.33 -6.25 -17.75
CA LYS A 279 0.77 -5.94 -16.42
C LYS A 279 0.61 -4.42 -16.20
N VAL A 280 0.93 -3.61 -17.22
CA VAL A 280 0.75 -2.17 -17.19
C VAL A 280 -0.73 -1.86 -17.34
N ARG A 281 -1.29 -1.12 -16.38
CA ARG A 281 -2.71 -0.77 -16.33
C ARG A 281 -2.84 0.71 -16.04
N ASN A 282 -3.56 1.42 -16.92
CA ASN A 282 -3.88 2.84 -16.76
C ASN A 282 -2.63 3.68 -16.48
N VAL A 283 -1.60 3.54 -17.31
CA VAL A 283 -0.40 4.40 -17.27
C VAL A 283 0.05 4.59 -18.71
N ALA A 284 0.14 5.83 -19.15
CA ALA A 284 0.91 6.23 -20.31
C ALA A 284 2.28 6.72 -19.84
N ILE A 285 3.33 6.31 -20.54
CA ILE A 285 4.72 6.69 -20.25
C ILE A 285 5.30 7.30 -21.50
N THR A 286 5.87 8.50 -21.40
CA THR A 286 6.67 9.10 -22.47
C THR A 286 8.04 9.51 -21.91
N CYS A 287 9.04 9.60 -22.78
CA CYS A 287 10.42 9.90 -22.39
C CYS A 287 11.05 10.86 -23.39
N THR A 288 10.99 12.16 -23.15
CA THR A 288 11.54 13.15 -24.09
C THR A 288 12.98 13.51 -23.73
N PRO A 289 13.87 13.79 -24.70
CA PRO A 289 15.18 14.38 -24.40
C PRO A 289 14.99 15.69 -23.62
N ALA A 290 15.76 15.90 -22.55
CA ALA A 290 15.67 17.13 -21.80
C ALA A 290 16.18 18.30 -22.67
N PRO A 291 15.56 19.49 -22.60
CA PRO A 291 16.05 20.65 -23.32
C PRO A 291 17.50 20.95 -22.89
N ALA A 292 18.38 21.19 -23.88
CA ALA A 292 19.77 21.52 -23.60
C ALA A 292 19.84 22.77 -22.72
N GLN A 293 20.31 22.61 -21.48
CA GLN A 293 20.52 23.75 -20.58
C GLN A 293 21.80 24.49 -21.00
N GLY A 294 21.66 25.49 -21.88
CA GLY A 294 22.68 26.51 -22.16
C GLY A 294 23.06 26.68 -23.63
N ASP A 295 22.97 27.92 -24.12
CA ASP A 295 23.27 28.37 -25.50
C ASP A 295 24.75 28.29 -25.93
N GLY A 296 25.62 27.56 -25.23
CA GLY A 296 27.07 27.74 -25.33
C GLY A 296 27.94 26.55 -25.73
N ALA A 297 27.42 25.32 -25.77
CA ALA A 297 28.26 24.13 -25.96
C ALA A 297 27.97 23.43 -27.29
N ALA A 298 28.87 23.59 -28.26
CA ALA A 298 28.88 22.81 -29.49
C ALA A 298 28.83 21.31 -29.16
N ALA A 299 27.74 20.66 -29.57
CA ALA A 299 27.43 19.28 -29.25
C ALA A 299 28.50 18.31 -29.77
N SER A 300 29.39 17.87 -28.86
CA SER A 300 30.21 16.68 -29.05
C SER A 300 29.29 15.46 -29.16
N ARG A 301 29.16 14.92 -30.38
CA ARG A 301 28.25 13.82 -30.76
C ARG A 301 28.60 12.43 -30.17
N SER A 302 29.48 12.32 -29.17
CA SER A 302 29.97 11.00 -28.72
C SER A 302 29.55 10.56 -27.30
N SER A 303 28.79 11.38 -26.56
CA SER A 303 28.27 11.00 -25.23
C SER A 303 26.74 10.99 -25.23
N HIS A 304 26.16 9.92 -25.75
CA HIS A 304 24.72 9.79 -26.02
C HIS A 304 23.87 9.31 -24.83
N CYS A 305 24.27 9.58 -23.59
CA CYS A 305 23.38 9.38 -22.43
C CYS A 305 23.02 10.74 -21.83
N GLY A 306 22.40 11.59 -22.65
CA GLY A 306 21.90 12.90 -22.25
C GLY A 306 20.70 12.78 -21.32
N ALA A 307 20.48 13.80 -20.49
CA ALA A 307 19.33 13.89 -19.61
C ALA A 307 18.01 13.73 -20.39
N CYS A 308 17.01 13.09 -19.79
CA CYS A 308 15.68 12.95 -20.35
C CYS A 308 14.60 13.31 -19.32
N THR A 309 13.43 13.69 -19.81
CA THR A 309 12.24 13.91 -19.00
C THR A 309 11.30 12.74 -19.19
N ILE A 310 11.04 12.01 -18.11
CA ILE A 310 10.08 10.92 -18.05
C ILE A 310 8.74 11.49 -17.61
N ASP A 311 7.68 11.26 -18.38
CA ASP A 311 6.33 11.68 -18.07
C ASP A 311 5.42 10.46 -17.88
N LEU A 312 4.74 10.40 -16.75
CA LEU A 312 3.80 9.34 -16.39
C LEU A 312 2.41 9.95 -16.27
N ARG A 313 1.45 9.52 -17.09
CA ARG A 313 0.07 10.01 -17.07
C ARG A 313 -0.90 8.88 -16.78
N PHE A 314 -1.87 9.10 -15.90
CA PHE A 314 -2.93 8.13 -15.60
C PHE A 314 -4.20 8.81 -15.10
N ASP A 315 -5.33 8.09 -15.22
CA ASP A 315 -6.61 8.54 -14.68
C ASP A 315 -6.78 8.04 -13.23
N PRO A 316 -6.76 8.93 -12.22
CA PRO A 316 -6.84 8.50 -10.82
C PRO A 316 -8.24 8.02 -10.41
N THR A 317 -9.27 8.18 -11.25
CA THR A 317 -10.66 7.76 -10.96
C THR A 317 -10.91 6.29 -11.31
N LEU A 318 -10.09 5.70 -12.17
CA LEU A 318 -10.25 4.31 -12.58
C LEU A 318 -9.78 3.32 -11.51
N SER A 319 -10.29 2.09 -11.58
CA SER A 319 -9.94 1.01 -10.67
C SER A 319 -9.87 -0.31 -11.42
N PHE A 320 -8.80 -1.08 -11.20
CA PHE A 320 -8.49 -2.33 -11.91
C PHE A 320 -8.52 -3.55 -11.00
N GLY A 321 -9.29 -3.47 -9.92
CA GLY A 321 -9.45 -4.53 -8.94
C GLY A 321 -8.43 -4.48 -7.80
N ARG A 322 -8.52 -5.49 -6.92
CA ARG A 322 -7.65 -5.59 -5.74
C ARG A 322 -6.23 -6.01 -6.12
N SER A 323 -5.25 -5.45 -5.42
CA SER A 323 -3.87 -5.93 -5.45
C SER A 323 -3.76 -7.39 -5.01
N LEU A 324 -2.62 -8.03 -5.26
CA LEU A 324 -2.33 -9.40 -4.79
C LEU A 324 -2.50 -9.56 -3.27
N SER A 325 -2.27 -8.50 -2.49
CA SER A 325 -2.48 -8.54 -1.04
C SER A 325 -3.93 -8.38 -0.61
N GLY A 326 -4.85 -8.00 -1.51
CA GLY A 326 -6.24 -7.67 -1.19
C GLY A 326 -6.44 -6.32 -0.49
N LYS A 327 -5.37 -5.71 0.02
CA LYS A 327 -5.40 -4.50 0.88
C LYS A 327 -5.63 -3.20 0.11
N TRP A 328 -5.34 -3.21 -1.19
CA TRP A 328 -5.37 -2.02 -2.03
C TRP A 328 -6.21 -2.26 -3.28
N MET A 329 -7.00 -1.27 -3.70
CA MET A 329 -7.55 -1.18 -5.04
C MET A 329 -6.51 -0.53 -5.94
N THR A 330 -6.14 -1.23 -7.01
CA THR A 330 -5.13 -0.74 -7.96
C THR A 330 -5.79 0.27 -8.89
N VAL A 331 -5.26 1.49 -8.93
CA VAL A 331 -5.73 2.57 -9.82
C VAL A 331 -4.84 2.64 -11.05
N ALA A 332 -3.52 2.60 -10.86
CA ALA A 332 -2.54 2.56 -11.93
C ALA A 332 -1.33 1.73 -11.51
N SER A 333 -0.74 0.98 -12.43
CA SER A 333 0.42 0.15 -12.12
C SER A 333 1.22 -0.17 -13.36
N THR A 334 2.54 -0.21 -13.24
CA THR A 334 3.42 -0.75 -14.28
C THR A 334 3.67 -2.25 -14.12
N GLY A 335 3.11 -2.88 -13.08
CA GLY A 335 3.30 -4.31 -12.81
C GLY A 335 4.71 -4.69 -12.38
N GLY A 336 5.49 -3.72 -11.88
CA GLY A 336 6.91 -3.85 -11.52
C GLY A 336 7.80 -2.90 -12.32
N PHE A 337 9.12 -3.17 -12.31
CA PHE A 337 10.10 -2.36 -13.03
C PHE A 337 10.08 -2.64 -14.53
N GLN A 338 9.58 -1.66 -15.30
CA GLN A 338 9.55 -1.66 -16.76
C GLN A 338 10.77 -0.93 -17.34
N ARG A 339 11.16 -1.29 -18.56
CA ARG A 339 12.20 -0.59 -19.33
C ARG A 339 11.58 0.63 -19.99
N VAL A 340 12.24 1.78 -19.86
CA VAL A 340 11.93 2.97 -20.67
C VAL A 340 12.99 3.08 -21.74
N VAL A 341 12.55 3.20 -22.99
CA VAL A 341 13.43 3.28 -24.16
C VAL A 341 13.32 4.63 -24.85
N ASP A 342 14.40 5.06 -25.49
CA ASP A 342 14.42 6.24 -26.37
C ASP A 342 13.95 5.91 -27.79
N ALA A 343 14.02 6.89 -28.69
CA ALA A 343 13.59 6.76 -30.10
C ALA A 343 14.36 5.70 -30.88
N GLU A 344 15.60 5.42 -30.45
CA GLU A 344 16.44 4.39 -31.05
C GLU A 344 16.27 3.01 -30.38
N GLY A 345 15.32 2.87 -29.43
CA GLY A 345 15.04 1.62 -28.71
C GLY A 345 16.06 1.28 -27.62
N ARG A 346 16.96 2.21 -27.26
CA ARG A 346 17.96 2.00 -26.22
C ARG A 346 17.34 2.22 -24.86
N VAL A 347 17.72 1.42 -23.87
CA VAL A 347 17.18 1.55 -22.51
C VAL A 347 17.77 2.77 -21.84
N VAL A 348 16.93 3.75 -21.55
CA VAL A 348 17.32 4.97 -20.85
C VAL A 348 17.33 4.73 -19.34
N CYS A 349 16.27 4.12 -18.82
CA CYS A 349 16.14 3.79 -17.41
C CYS A 349 15.19 2.63 -17.19
N ARG A 350 14.98 2.28 -15.93
CA ARG A 350 13.88 1.43 -15.49
C ARG A 350 13.02 2.19 -14.51
N LEU A 351 11.70 1.99 -14.59
CA LEU A 351 10.79 2.61 -13.64
C LEU A 351 9.72 1.65 -13.14
N SER A 352 9.22 1.90 -11.94
CA SER A 352 8.04 1.24 -11.40
C SER A 352 7.10 2.30 -10.86
N LEU A 353 5.84 2.29 -11.32
CA LEU A 353 4.77 3.09 -10.74
C LEU A 353 3.73 2.15 -10.12
N TYR A 354 3.25 2.54 -8.94
CA TYR A 354 2.06 1.98 -8.33
C TYR A 354 1.23 3.11 -7.71
N ALA A 355 -0.01 3.23 -8.16
CA ALA A 355 -1.02 4.08 -7.58
C ALA A 355 -2.20 3.22 -7.10
N GLY A 356 -2.59 3.36 -5.83
CA GLY A 356 -3.65 2.56 -5.26
C GLY A 356 -4.36 3.23 -4.08
N ARG A 357 -5.63 2.87 -3.92
CA ARG A 357 -6.50 3.28 -2.80
C ARG A 357 -6.62 2.16 -1.79
N SER A 358 -6.93 2.47 -0.54
CA SER A 358 -7.24 1.41 0.43
C SER A 358 -8.45 0.64 -0.06
N ALA A 359 -8.37 -0.68 -0.08
CA ALA A 359 -9.50 -1.46 -0.55
C ALA A 359 -10.61 -1.45 0.49
N PRO A 360 -11.88 -1.17 0.10
CA PRO A 360 -12.99 -1.25 1.03
C PRO A 360 -13.06 -2.67 1.61
N GLN A 361 -13.51 -2.78 2.86
CA GLN A 361 -13.81 -4.09 3.43
C GLN A 361 -15.02 -4.67 2.70
N LEU A 362 -14.99 -5.97 2.43
CA LEU A 362 -16.15 -6.65 1.86
C LEU A 362 -17.24 -6.76 2.91
N SER A 363 -18.37 -6.15 2.64
CA SER A 363 -19.56 -6.28 3.46
C SER A 363 -20.18 -7.68 3.31
N GLU A 364 -20.93 -8.11 4.33
CA GLU A 364 -21.67 -9.38 4.27
C GLU A 364 -22.76 -9.36 3.20
N THR A 365 -23.33 -8.19 2.95
CA THR A 365 -24.32 -7.98 1.88
C THR A 365 -23.70 -8.16 0.49
N GLU A 366 -22.50 -7.63 0.24
CA GLU A 366 -21.77 -7.86 -1.03
C GLU A 366 -21.43 -9.34 -1.23
N ILE A 367 -20.96 -10.02 -0.18
CA ILE A 367 -20.63 -11.45 -0.24
C ILE A 367 -21.90 -12.26 -0.53
N THR A 368 -23.00 -11.96 0.17
CA THR A 368 -24.29 -12.64 -0.01
C THR A 368 -24.84 -12.41 -1.41
N ALA A 369 -24.81 -11.17 -1.91
CA ALA A 369 -25.24 -10.84 -3.26
C ALA A 369 -24.40 -11.55 -4.33
N ALA A 370 -23.08 -11.67 -4.12
CA ALA A 370 -22.20 -12.41 -5.03
C ALA A 370 -22.53 -13.92 -5.04
N VAL A 371 -22.77 -14.52 -3.86
CA VAL A 371 -23.20 -15.92 -3.73
C VAL A 371 -24.54 -16.14 -4.43
N GLN A 372 -25.53 -15.30 -4.15
CA GLN A 372 -26.85 -15.37 -4.79
C GLN A 372 -26.73 -15.28 -6.31
N ALA A 373 -25.94 -14.34 -6.82
CA ALA A 373 -25.78 -14.15 -8.25
C ALA A 373 -25.02 -15.29 -8.94
N VAL A 374 -24.08 -15.95 -8.25
CA VAL A 374 -23.39 -17.16 -8.75
C VAL A 374 -24.36 -18.34 -8.78
N LEU A 375 -25.09 -18.60 -7.69
CA LEU A 375 -25.98 -19.76 -7.60
C LEU A 375 -27.26 -19.62 -8.43
N ALA A 376 -27.83 -18.40 -8.52
CA ALA A 376 -29.02 -18.13 -9.35
C ALA A 376 -28.73 -18.25 -10.86
N ALA A 377 -27.48 -18.11 -11.28
CA ALA A 377 -27.08 -18.33 -12.68
C ALA A 377 -26.99 -19.83 -13.04
N LYS A 378 -27.10 -20.74 -12.07
CA LYS A 378 -27.03 -22.19 -12.28
C LYS A 378 -28.43 -22.79 -12.41
N PRO A 379 -28.63 -23.80 -13.27
CA PRO A 379 -29.90 -24.54 -13.33
C PRO A 379 -30.25 -25.15 -11.97
N LYS A 380 -31.51 -25.07 -11.54
CA LYS A 380 -31.97 -25.61 -10.25
C LYS A 380 -31.57 -27.07 -10.02
N SER A 381 -31.59 -27.89 -11.08
CA SER A 381 -31.20 -29.30 -11.05
C SER A 381 -29.71 -29.54 -10.77
N GLN A 382 -28.86 -28.53 -10.98
CA GLN A 382 -27.41 -28.63 -10.76
C GLN A 382 -26.98 -28.07 -9.40
N ILE A 383 -27.85 -27.32 -8.70
CA ILE A 383 -27.46 -26.65 -7.45
C ILE A 383 -27.07 -27.67 -6.36
N SER A 384 -27.76 -28.80 -6.29
CA SER A 384 -27.48 -29.87 -5.31
C SER A 384 -26.20 -30.65 -5.59
N SER A 385 -25.67 -30.61 -6.82
CA SER A 385 -24.44 -31.31 -7.20
C SER A 385 -23.19 -30.43 -7.22
N LEU A 386 -23.33 -29.10 -7.07
CA LEU A 386 -22.20 -28.19 -7.02
C LEU A 386 -21.37 -28.38 -5.76
N SER A 387 -20.06 -28.51 -5.93
CA SER A 387 -19.15 -28.52 -4.79
C SER A 387 -18.98 -27.11 -4.24
N PHE A 388 -18.82 -27.00 -2.91
CA PHE A 388 -18.51 -25.71 -2.29
C PHE A 388 -17.22 -25.08 -2.84
N LYS A 389 -16.27 -25.90 -3.30
CA LYS A 389 -15.01 -25.42 -3.90
C LYS A 389 -15.25 -24.64 -5.20
N GLU A 390 -16.18 -25.10 -6.04
CA GLU A 390 -16.56 -24.43 -7.28
C GLU A 390 -17.26 -23.11 -6.97
N VAL A 391 -18.27 -23.13 -6.09
CA VAL A 391 -18.98 -21.92 -5.64
C VAL A 391 -18.00 -20.90 -5.07
N LEU A 392 -17.09 -21.32 -4.19
CA LEU A 392 -16.07 -20.45 -3.61
C LEU A 392 -15.18 -19.81 -4.68
N THR A 393 -14.75 -20.59 -5.68
CA THR A 393 -13.88 -20.10 -6.76
C THR A 393 -14.62 -19.07 -7.64
N GLU A 394 -15.87 -19.36 -8.01
CA GLU A 394 -16.70 -18.46 -8.82
C GLU A 394 -17.04 -17.16 -8.06
N VAL A 395 -17.40 -17.25 -6.79
CA VAL A 395 -17.69 -16.07 -5.95
C VAL A 395 -16.44 -15.23 -5.75
N MET A 396 -15.28 -15.85 -5.47
CA MET A 396 -14.02 -15.13 -5.37
C MET A 396 -13.64 -14.44 -6.69
N GLY A 397 -13.81 -15.11 -7.83
CA GLY A 397 -13.60 -14.52 -9.16
C GLY A 397 -14.50 -13.32 -9.40
N ARG A 398 -15.79 -13.43 -9.05
CA ARG A 398 -16.77 -12.33 -9.17
C ARG A 398 -16.43 -11.14 -8.28
N LEU A 399 -15.93 -11.38 -7.08
CA LEU A 399 -15.51 -10.36 -6.13
C LEU A 399 -14.09 -9.81 -6.41
N GLY A 400 -13.41 -10.31 -7.44
CA GLY A 400 -12.03 -9.92 -7.77
C GLY A 400 -11.02 -10.27 -6.67
N LEU A 401 -11.25 -11.37 -5.97
CA LEU A 401 -10.42 -11.85 -4.85
C LEU A 401 -9.42 -12.88 -5.35
N ASN A 402 -8.27 -12.92 -4.68
CA ASN A 402 -7.23 -13.91 -4.93
C ASN A 402 -7.13 -14.90 -3.76
N ASP A 403 -6.32 -15.96 -3.94
CA ASP A 403 -6.17 -17.03 -2.95
C ASP A 403 -5.69 -16.56 -1.56
N SER A 404 -4.96 -15.45 -1.47
CA SER A 404 -4.51 -14.93 -0.16
C SER A 404 -5.67 -14.46 0.72
N MET A 405 -6.81 -14.11 0.11
CA MET A 405 -8.02 -13.68 0.81
C MET A 405 -8.98 -14.84 1.11
N LYS A 406 -8.72 -16.03 0.56
CA LYS A 406 -9.64 -17.19 0.59
C LYS A 406 -10.10 -17.53 2.00
N GLU A 407 -9.17 -17.71 2.93
CA GLU A 407 -9.51 -18.14 4.29
C GLU A 407 -10.30 -17.08 5.07
N ALA A 408 -10.16 -15.80 4.72
CA ALA A 408 -10.92 -14.72 5.36
C ALA A 408 -12.38 -14.67 4.89
N VAL A 409 -12.65 -14.94 3.61
CA VAL A 409 -14.01 -14.85 3.04
C VAL A 409 -14.77 -16.17 3.03
N LYS A 410 -14.05 -17.30 3.05
CA LYS A 410 -14.61 -18.65 2.97
C LYS A 410 -15.70 -18.94 4.02
N PRO A 411 -15.58 -18.57 5.31
CA PRO A 411 -16.65 -18.78 6.29
C PRO A 411 -17.95 -18.05 5.90
N LYS A 412 -17.84 -16.78 5.49
CA LYS A 412 -18.98 -15.94 5.08
C LYS A 412 -19.65 -16.46 3.80
N ILE A 413 -18.84 -16.87 2.82
CA ILE A 413 -19.34 -17.49 1.58
C ILE A 413 -20.06 -18.80 1.88
N LYS A 414 -19.52 -19.62 2.80
CA LYS A 414 -20.14 -20.89 3.21
C LYS A 414 -21.51 -20.66 3.85
N GLU A 415 -21.60 -19.73 4.79
CA GLU A 415 -22.85 -19.38 5.47
C GLU A 415 -23.91 -18.88 4.48
N ALA A 416 -23.56 -17.91 3.62
CA ALA A 416 -24.46 -17.40 2.59
C ALA A 416 -24.89 -18.49 1.58
N THR A 417 -24.00 -19.43 1.25
CA THR A 417 -24.31 -20.57 0.36
C THR A 417 -25.34 -21.50 1.01
N MET A 418 -25.16 -21.82 2.30
CA MET A 418 -26.11 -22.66 3.05
C MET A 418 -27.49 -22.00 3.15
N ALA A 419 -27.53 -20.70 3.47
CA ALA A 419 -28.77 -19.94 3.53
C ALA A 419 -29.53 -19.94 2.19
N PHE A 420 -28.82 -19.78 1.07
CA PHE A 420 -29.42 -19.82 -0.26
C PHE A 420 -30.02 -21.20 -0.58
N VAL A 421 -29.29 -22.28 -0.29
CA VAL A 421 -29.77 -23.66 -0.55
C VAL A 421 -31.00 -24.01 0.31
N GLN A 422 -31.03 -23.56 1.56
CA GLN A 422 -32.21 -23.73 2.42
C GLN A 422 -33.44 -23.01 1.87
N ALA A 423 -33.26 -21.77 1.40
CA ALA A 423 -34.34 -20.94 0.88
C ALA A 423 -35.00 -21.49 -0.41
N ILE A 424 -34.30 -22.31 -1.20
CA ILE A 424 -34.87 -22.94 -2.41
C ILE A 424 -35.45 -24.33 -2.18
N THR A 425 -35.16 -24.93 -1.02
CA THR A 425 -35.64 -26.27 -0.64
C THR A 425 -36.94 -26.20 0.18
N THR A 426 -37.18 -25.05 0.80
CA THR A 426 -38.44 -24.70 1.46
C THR A 426 -39.40 -24.12 0.43
#